data_AF-A0A1J4JTQ8-F1
#
_entry.id   AF-A0A1J4JTQ8-F1
#
_cell.length_a   1.000
_cell.length_b   1.000
_cell.length_c   1.000
_cell.angle_alpha   90.00
_cell.angle_beta   90.00
_cell.angle_gamma   90.00
#
_symmetry.space_group_name_H-M   'P 1'
#
loop_
_entity.id
_entity.type
_entity.pdbx_description
1 polymer ?
#
loop_
_entity_poly.entity_id
_entity_poly.type
_entity_poly.pdbx_seq_one_letter_code
_entity_poly.pdbx_strand_id
1 'polypeptide(L)'
;MSRKSKLSLRFNSDSDDEDIPMAKLQKYKECIEQCAPILEDPMLSDNPLKMIDAVRKRLTEQLTKKARVQSTKKDIENIINIDISNNQDSSKGISQASLSDIQRNIAAKKEEILSLKETISEIEKSNESIQNEIESAKKRNEASAELASINSRIASLNDQYQKLFDDSEKLKNQEIELKRKLSEKGTHSSSQLLAEEQLKRFNIQTAIDSLRAEEEKRIAARHLFLNEKKASLNENLKNMKAKKSEILKEMGRAQHLEEEIARLNSLILREEKKIDQKTEKQKVPSLDTSFDIHSENQDSQVRPFNKDRIGRLIMLLFTDGLNRTVVDNLAEELCWSKQQTDDFLALANGRSESGSIGAMWVDWLNKLVAD
;
A
#
# COMPACT_ATOMS: atom_id res chain seq x y z
N MET A 1 113.17 -95.67 15.42
CA MET A 1 113.46 -97.12 15.33
C MET A 1 113.81 -97.48 13.90
N SER A 2 115.00 -98.07 13.72
CA SER A 2 115.61 -98.41 12.42
C SER A 2 114.92 -99.62 11.78
N ARG A 3 114.45 -99.48 10.53
CA ARG A 3 114.18 -100.61 9.63
C ARG A 3 115.07 -100.49 8.41
N LYS A 4 116.17 -101.25 8.44
CA LYS A 4 117.13 -101.46 7.35
C LYS A 4 116.41 -102.04 6.13
N SER A 5 116.38 -101.33 5.00
CA SER A 5 116.05 -101.94 3.69
C SER A 5 117.34 -102.43 3.04
N LYS A 6 117.64 -103.72 3.23
CA LYS A 6 118.67 -104.46 2.48
C LYS A 6 118.15 -104.72 1.07
N LEU A 7 118.57 -103.91 0.10
CA LEU A 7 118.54 -104.29 -1.31
C LEU A 7 119.95 -104.04 -1.86
N SER A 8 120.83 -104.98 -1.53
CA SER A 8 122.15 -105.13 -2.15
C SER A 8 121.97 -106.06 -3.36
N LEU A 9 121.83 -105.48 -4.55
CA LEU A 9 121.97 -106.22 -5.81
C LEU A 9 123.47 -106.39 -6.07
N ARG A 10 124.01 -107.56 -5.70
CA ARG A 10 125.30 -108.04 -6.21
C ARG A 10 125.02 -108.73 -7.54
N PHE A 11 125.49 -108.15 -8.65
CA PHE A 11 125.61 -108.88 -9.91
C PHE A 11 126.96 -109.58 -9.88
N ASN A 12 126.94 -110.88 -9.58
CA ASN A 12 128.10 -111.74 -9.79
C ASN A 12 128.22 -111.95 -11.30
N SER A 13 129.33 -111.46 -11.84
CA SER A 13 129.80 -111.72 -13.20
C SER A 13 130.47 -113.10 -13.21
N ASP A 14 129.66 -114.16 -13.18
CA ASP A 14 130.12 -115.47 -13.62
C ASP A 14 129.72 -115.60 -15.09
N SER A 15 130.65 -115.18 -15.94
CA SER A 15 130.67 -115.41 -17.37
C SER A 15 130.98 -116.87 -17.62
N ASP A 16 129.94 -117.68 -17.81
CA ASP A 16 130.06 -118.85 -18.68
C ASP A 16 129.51 -118.41 -20.04
N ASP A 17 130.38 -118.43 -21.05
CA ASP A 17 130.07 -118.18 -22.47
C ASP A 17 129.11 -119.27 -22.99
N GLU A 18 127.86 -119.24 -22.55
CA GLU A 18 126.76 -119.89 -23.25
C GLU A 18 126.36 -118.97 -24.41
N ASP A 19 126.69 -119.36 -25.64
CA ASP A 19 126.20 -118.70 -26.85
C ASP A 19 124.68 -118.54 -26.78
N ILE A 20 124.21 -117.33 -26.45
CA ILE A 20 122.79 -117.04 -26.31
C ILE A 20 122.17 -117.20 -27.71
N PRO A 21 121.23 -118.13 -27.91
CA PRO A 21 120.66 -118.35 -29.23
C PRO A 21 120.05 -117.05 -29.76
N MET A 22 120.40 -116.64 -30.98
CA MET A 22 119.95 -115.37 -31.55
C MET A 22 118.43 -115.15 -31.48
N ALA A 23 117.65 -116.23 -31.52
CA ALA A 23 116.19 -116.17 -31.34
C ALA A 23 115.75 -115.59 -29.98
N LYS A 24 116.51 -115.83 -28.89
CA LYS A 24 116.24 -115.23 -27.58
C LYS A 24 116.58 -113.74 -27.57
N LEU A 25 117.71 -113.34 -28.17
CA LEU A 25 118.11 -111.93 -28.29
C LEU A 25 117.08 -111.12 -29.11
N GLN A 26 116.58 -111.69 -30.21
CA GLN A 26 115.52 -111.08 -31.01
C GLN A 26 114.23 -110.85 -30.19
N LYS A 27 113.82 -111.85 -29.42
CA LYS A 27 112.65 -111.74 -28.52
C LYS A 27 112.83 -110.69 -27.44
N TYR A 28 114.02 -110.58 -26.86
CA TYR A 28 114.31 -109.51 -25.88
C TYR A 28 114.21 -108.13 -26.52
N LYS A 29 114.73 -107.97 -27.75
CA LYS A 29 114.63 -106.71 -28.48
C LYS A 29 113.17 -106.34 -28.81
N GLU A 30 112.36 -107.29 -29.28
CA GLU A 30 110.92 -107.07 -29.51
C GLU A 30 110.18 -106.67 -28.21
N CYS A 31 110.50 -107.30 -27.07
CA CYS A 31 109.89 -106.94 -25.78
C CYS A 31 110.28 -105.53 -25.33
N ILE A 32 111.53 -105.12 -25.56
CA ILE A 32 112.02 -103.77 -25.22
C ILE A 32 111.36 -102.72 -26.12
N GLU A 33 111.23 -102.98 -27.43
CA GLU A 33 110.53 -102.10 -28.37
C GLU A 33 109.05 -101.95 -28.02
N GLN A 34 108.36 -103.01 -27.57
CA GLN A 34 106.98 -102.92 -27.09
C GLN A 34 106.83 -102.08 -25.81
N CYS A 35 107.88 -101.98 -24.99
CA CYS A 35 107.88 -101.16 -23.77
C CYS A 35 108.15 -99.68 -24.04
N ALA A 36 108.80 -99.34 -25.15
CA ALA A 36 109.13 -97.97 -25.53
C ALA A 36 107.91 -97.01 -25.59
N PRO A 37 106.76 -97.35 -26.20
CA PRO A 37 105.58 -96.48 -26.21
C PRO A 37 104.92 -96.34 -24.84
N ILE A 38 105.04 -97.36 -23.96
CA ILE A 38 104.56 -97.25 -22.59
C ILE A 38 105.40 -96.22 -21.84
N LEU A 39 106.72 -96.26 -21.98
CA LEU A 39 107.65 -95.39 -21.24
C LEU A 39 107.89 -94.03 -21.91
N GLU A 40 107.24 -93.77 -23.06
CA GLU A 40 107.32 -92.53 -23.83
C GLU A 40 108.75 -92.16 -24.26
N ASP A 41 109.61 -93.15 -24.52
CA ASP A 41 110.98 -92.93 -25.01
C ASP A 41 111.33 -93.92 -26.15
N PRO A 42 111.44 -93.43 -27.40
CA PRO A 42 111.64 -94.27 -28.59
C PRO A 42 113.06 -94.80 -28.78
N MET A 43 114.04 -94.38 -27.97
CA MET A 43 115.45 -94.84 -28.05
C MET A 43 115.81 -95.83 -26.92
N LEU A 44 114.80 -96.46 -26.32
CA LEU A 44 114.95 -97.34 -25.16
C LEU A 44 115.79 -98.60 -25.42
N SER A 45 115.90 -99.02 -26.69
CA SER A 45 116.63 -100.23 -27.11
C SER A 45 118.15 -100.13 -26.96
N ASP A 46 118.68 -98.90 -26.90
CA ASP A 46 120.12 -98.67 -27.07
C ASP A 46 120.89 -98.75 -25.74
N ASN A 47 120.18 -98.67 -24.61
CA ASN A 47 120.79 -98.85 -23.30
C ASN A 47 119.78 -99.41 -22.25
N PRO A 48 119.92 -100.68 -21.83
CA PRO A 48 119.00 -101.30 -20.87
C PRO A 48 119.00 -100.61 -19.49
N LEU A 49 120.05 -99.86 -19.12
CA LEU A 49 120.07 -99.08 -17.87
C LEU A 49 119.08 -97.90 -17.91
N LYS A 50 118.89 -97.26 -19.07
CA LYS A 50 117.92 -96.16 -19.23
C LYS A 50 116.48 -96.63 -19.06
N MET A 51 116.17 -97.85 -19.51
CA MET A 51 114.86 -98.48 -19.30
C MET A 51 114.57 -98.67 -17.81
N ILE A 52 115.56 -99.15 -17.04
CA ILE A 52 115.41 -99.36 -15.59
C ILE A 52 115.14 -98.02 -14.89
N ASP A 53 115.83 -96.95 -15.27
CA ASP A 53 115.62 -95.63 -14.68
C ASP A 53 114.26 -95.03 -15.05
N ALA A 54 113.81 -95.19 -16.31
CA ALA A 54 112.49 -94.73 -16.74
C ALA A 54 111.34 -95.45 -15.99
N VAL A 55 111.42 -96.77 -15.85
CA VAL A 55 110.45 -97.56 -15.07
C VAL A 55 110.44 -97.13 -13.61
N ARG A 56 111.62 -96.93 -13.00
CA ARG A 56 111.74 -96.50 -11.60
C ARG A 56 111.14 -95.10 -11.39
N LYS A 57 111.37 -94.17 -12.32
CA LYS A 57 110.78 -92.82 -12.26
C LYS A 57 109.25 -92.88 -12.30
N ARG A 58 108.68 -93.62 -13.25
CA ARG A 58 107.22 -93.72 -13.41
C ARG A 58 106.53 -94.43 -12.23
N LEU A 59 107.18 -95.44 -11.65
CA LEU A 59 106.71 -96.10 -10.43
C LEU A 59 106.69 -95.14 -9.24
N THR A 60 107.70 -94.27 -9.12
CA THR A 60 107.80 -93.27 -8.05
C THR A 60 106.70 -92.20 -8.19
N GLU A 61 106.40 -91.76 -9.41
CA GLU A 61 105.29 -90.82 -9.68
C GLU A 61 103.92 -91.41 -9.36
N GLN A 62 103.69 -92.69 -9.68
CA GLN A 62 102.45 -93.40 -9.32
C GLN A 62 102.28 -93.51 -7.80
N LEU A 63 103.35 -93.86 -7.08
CA LEU A 63 103.32 -93.96 -5.62
C LEU A 63 103.08 -92.60 -4.94
N THR A 64 103.67 -91.52 -5.45
CA THR A 64 103.46 -90.16 -4.91
C THR A 64 102.05 -89.63 -5.19
N LYS A 65 101.48 -89.87 -6.38
CA LYS A 65 100.08 -89.56 -6.67
C LYS A 65 99.13 -90.32 -5.75
N LYS A 66 99.36 -91.62 -5.55
CA LYS A 66 98.56 -92.44 -4.62
C LYS A 66 98.65 -91.93 -3.18
N ALA A 67 99.84 -91.53 -2.72
CA ALA A 67 100.02 -90.94 -1.40
C ALA A 67 99.29 -89.60 -1.25
N ARG A 68 99.30 -88.73 -2.27
CA ARG A 68 98.55 -87.47 -2.27
C ARG A 68 97.05 -87.69 -2.18
N VAL A 69 96.51 -88.62 -2.96
CA VAL A 69 95.06 -88.96 -2.92
C VAL A 69 94.68 -89.57 -1.56
N GLN A 70 95.55 -90.39 -0.96
CA GLN A 70 95.30 -90.88 0.39
C GLN A 70 95.38 -89.77 1.44
N SER A 71 96.27 -88.80 1.28
CA SER A 71 96.33 -87.62 2.16
C SER A 71 95.07 -86.78 2.05
N THR A 72 94.64 -86.41 0.85
CA THR A 72 93.42 -85.60 0.67
C THR A 72 92.16 -86.34 1.10
N LYS A 73 92.08 -87.65 0.85
CA LYS A 73 91.00 -88.48 1.39
C LYS A 73 91.01 -88.46 2.92
N LYS A 74 92.18 -88.60 3.54
CA LYS A 74 92.34 -88.53 5.00
C LYS A 74 92.02 -87.14 5.54
N ASP A 75 92.32 -86.06 4.81
CA ASP A 75 92.00 -84.69 5.21
C ASP A 75 90.48 -84.44 5.14
N ILE A 76 89.80 -84.93 4.10
CA ILE A 76 88.33 -84.87 4.00
C ILE A 76 87.68 -85.75 5.10
N GLU A 77 88.18 -86.97 5.29
CA GLU A 77 87.74 -87.84 6.37
C GLU A 77 88.04 -87.23 7.74
N ASN A 78 89.14 -86.49 7.90
CA ASN A 78 89.44 -85.76 9.12
C ASN A 78 88.54 -84.55 9.29
N ILE A 79 88.14 -83.82 8.24
CA ILE A 79 87.17 -82.73 8.35
C ILE A 79 85.81 -83.30 8.78
N ILE A 80 85.38 -84.38 8.13
CA ILE A 80 84.13 -85.09 8.47
C ILE A 80 84.23 -85.73 9.86
N ASN A 81 85.37 -86.32 10.23
CA ASN A 81 85.57 -86.96 11.53
C ASN A 81 85.89 -85.95 12.64
N ILE A 82 86.43 -84.77 12.37
CA ILE A 82 86.49 -83.65 13.31
C ILE A 82 85.06 -83.18 13.55
N ASP A 83 84.24 -83.11 12.50
CA ASP A 83 82.78 -82.92 12.57
C ASP A 83 82.02 -84.11 13.20
N ILE A 84 82.63 -85.26 13.50
CA ILE A 84 81.95 -86.40 14.17
C ILE A 84 82.53 -86.66 15.58
N SER A 85 83.84 -86.48 15.76
CA SER A 85 84.62 -86.78 16.96
C SER A 85 84.66 -85.60 17.93
N ASN A 86 84.61 -84.35 17.45
CA ASN A 86 84.24 -83.22 18.32
C ASN A 86 82.71 -83.17 18.56
N ASN A 87 81.96 -84.08 17.94
CA ASN A 87 80.50 -84.18 18.01
C ASN A 87 79.98 -85.39 18.79
N GLN A 88 80.85 -86.15 19.47
CA GLN A 88 80.39 -87.09 20.49
C GLN A 88 80.13 -86.43 21.85
N ASP A 89 80.62 -85.21 22.10
CA ASP A 89 80.29 -84.48 23.33
C ASP A 89 79.83 -83.01 23.18
N SER A 90 79.88 -82.34 22.00
CA SER A 90 79.34 -80.95 21.96
C SER A 90 78.90 -80.27 20.65
N SER A 91 79.16 -80.74 19.41
CA SER A 91 78.87 -79.86 18.25
C SER A 91 78.16 -80.44 17.01
N LYS A 92 77.23 -81.40 17.18
CA LYS A 92 76.13 -81.53 16.18
C LYS A 92 75.34 -80.22 16.01
N GLY A 93 75.57 -79.24 16.89
CA GLY A 93 74.84 -78.00 16.99
C GLY A 93 75.58 -76.73 16.62
N ILE A 94 76.45 -76.68 15.61
CA ILE A 94 76.91 -75.37 15.08
C ILE A 94 76.31 -75.09 13.70
N SER A 95 76.51 -75.92 12.68
CA SER A 95 75.94 -75.66 11.33
C SER A 95 74.48 -76.11 11.19
N GLN A 96 74.11 -77.26 11.77
CA GLN A 96 72.73 -77.76 11.77
C GLN A 96 71.87 -77.08 12.84
N ALA A 97 72.44 -76.73 14.01
CA ALA A 97 71.75 -75.85 14.95
C ALA A 97 71.59 -74.44 14.39
N SER A 98 72.62 -73.84 13.76
CA SER A 98 72.51 -72.54 13.07
C SER A 98 71.34 -72.51 12.08
N LEU A 99 71.19 -73.53 11.23
CA LEU A 99 70.04 -73.62 10.31
C LEU A 99 68.71 -73.81 11.04
N SER A 100 68.68 -74.65 12.09
CA SER A 100 67.46 -74.83 12.90
C SER A 100 67.07 -73.57 13.69
N ASP A 101 68.06 -72.79 14.11
CA ASP A 101 67.91 -71.54 14.86
C ASP A 101 67.43 -70.43 13.93
N ILE A 102 67.95 -70.38 12.70
CA ILE A 102 67.44 -69.51 11.63
C ILE A 102 66.00 -69.88 11.27
N GLN A 103 65.68 -71.17 11.12
CA GLN A 103 64.30 -71.61 10.84
C GLN A 103 63.34 -71.28 11.99
N ARG A 104 63.78 -71.45 13.24
CA ARG A 104 63.02 -71.08 14.43
C ARG A 104 62.81 -69.56 14.53
N ASN A 105 63.83 -68.75 14.22
CA ASN A 105 63.70 -67.30 14.13
C ASN A 105 62.77 -66.86 13.00
N ILE A 106 62.82 -67.51 11.84
CA ILE A 106 61.89 -67.25 10.73
C ILE A 106 60.45 -67.59 11.14
N ALA A 107 60.23 -68.72 11.82
CA ALA A 107 58.92 -69.10 12.33
C ALA A 107 58.40 -68.07 13.33
N ALA A 108 59.22 -67.67 14.31
CA ALA A 108 58.88 -66.64 15.29
C ALA A 108 58.58 -65.29 14.62
N LYS A 109 59.38 -64.86 13.65
CA LYS A 109 59.14 -63.62 12.89
C LYS A 109 57.89 -63.69 12.02
N LYS A 110 57.56 -64.85 11.45
CA LYS A 110 56.29 -65.05 10.73
C LYS A 110 55.09 -64.92 11.66
N GLU A 111 55.18 -65.49 12.85
CA GLU A 111 54.13 -65.41 13.87
C GLU A 111 53.96 -63.97 14.36
N GLU A 112 55.07 -63.24 14.58
CA GLU A 112 55.06 -61.81 14.88
C GLU A 112 54.41 -60.99 13.75
N ILE A 113 54.76 -61.25 12.48
CA ILE A 113 54.12 -60.60 11.32
C ILE A 113 52.61 -60.90 11.26
N LEU A 114 52.18 -62.12 11.56
CA LEU A 114 50.76 -62.46 11.60
C LEU A 114 50.04 -61.68 12.70
N SER A 115 50.62 -61.60 13.91
CA SER A 115 50.05 -60.80 15.00
C SER A 115 49.98 -59.31 14.64
N LEU A 116 51.01 -58.77 13.98
CA LEU A 116 51.01 -57.38 13.51
C LEU A 116 49.92 -57.14 12.47
N LYS A 117 49.71 -58.08 11.53
CA LYS A 117 48.61 -57.97 10.57
C LYS A 117 47.24 -57.98 11.22
N GLU A 118 47.07 -58.78 12.27
CA GLU A 118 45.83 -58.82 13.05
C GLU A 118 45.58 -57.50 13.76
N THR A 119 46.60 -56.95 14.45
CA THR A 119 46.51 -55.61 15.06
C THR A 119 46.26 -54.49 14.05
N ILE A 120 46.85 -54.54 12.85
CA ILE A 120 46.56 -53.57 11.78
C ILE A 120 45.09 -53.66 11.37
N SER A 121 44.54 -54.87 11.20
CA SER A 121 43.13 -55.05 10.83
C SER A 121 42.18 -54.55 11.91
N GLU A 122 42.52 -54.72 13.20
CA GLU A 122 41.77 -54.16 14.32
C GLU A 122 41.81 -52.63 14.32
N ILE A 123 42.98 -52.02 14.09
CA ILE A 123 43.14 -50.57 13.99
C ILE A 123 42.34 -50.01 12.80
N GLU A 124 42.37 -50.68 11.64
CA GLU A 124 41.60 -50.28 10.46
C GLU A 124 40.09 -50.27 10.75
N LYS A 125 39.56 -51.32 11.38
CA LYS A 125 38.16 -51.38 11.83
C LYS A 125 37.83 -50.28 12.84
N SER A 126 38.73 -50.02 13.79
CA SER A 126 38.55 -48.95 14.77
C SER A 126 38.52 -47.57 14.09
N ASN A 127 39.39 -47.32 13.11
CA ASN A 127 39.41 -46.07 12.37
C ASN A 127 38.13 -45.86 11.55
N GLU A 128 37.63 -46.91 10.92
CA GLU A 128 36.37 -46.86 10.18
C GLU A 128 35.19 -46.52 11.11
N SER A 129 35.14 -47.13 12.30
CA SER A 129 34.15 -46.79 13.34
C SER A 129 34.26 -45.32 13.77
N ILE A 130 35.47 -44.83 14.04
CA ILE A 130 35.71 -43.44 14.45
C ILE A 130 35.30 -42.47 13.33
N GLN A 131 35.59 -42.77 12.06
CA GLN A 131 35.16 -41.93 10.93
C GLN A 131 33.63 -41.84 10.85
N ASN A 132 32.93 -42.97 11.02
CA ASN A 132 31.47 -43.00 11.03
C ASN A 132 30.88 -42.20 12.20
N GLU A 133 31.50 -42.25 13.39
CA GLU A 133 31.10 -41.44 14.54
C GLU A 133 31.31 -39.95 14.30
N ILE A 134 32.43 -39.54 13.71
CA ILE A 134 32.73 -38.15 13.35
C ILE A 134 31.70 -37.62 12.35
N GLU A 135 31.38 -38.40 11.31
CA GLU A 135 30.40 -37.99 10.32
C GLU A 135 28.99 -37.86 10.93
N SER A 136 28.63 -38.78 11.81
CA SER A 136 27.37 -38.73 12.57
C SER A 136 27.31 -37.52 13.50
N ALA A 137 28.42 -37.14 14.12
CA ALA A 137 28.52 -35.95 14.97
C ALA A 137 28.38 -34.64 14.15
N LYS A 138 28.96 -34.59 12.94
CA LYS A 138 28.79 -33.45 12.02
C LYS A 138 27.31 -33.26 11.65
N LYS A 139 26.63 -34.33 11.24
CA LYS A 139 25.19 -34.30 10.92
C LYS A 139 24.33 -33.84 12.10
N ARG A 140 24.68 -34.27 13.32
CA ARG A 140 24.01 -33.80 14.56
C ARG A 140 24.23 -32.30 14.80
N ASN A 141 25.43 -31.79 14.60
CA ASN A 141 25.72 -30.37 14.76
C ASN A 141 24.98 -29.51 13.72
N GLU A 142 24.93 -29.96 12.47
CA GLU A 142 24.16 -29.31 11.40
C GLU A 142 22.67 -29.24 11.77
N ALA A 143 22.08 -30.37 12.17
CA ALA A 143 20.69 -30.41 12.62
C ALA A 143 20.43 -29.51 13.85
N SER A 144 21.39 -29.42 14.79
CA SER A 144 21.30 -28.52 15.94
C SER A 144 21.33 -27.05 15.54
N ALA A 145 22.13 -26.68 14.54
CA ALA A 145 22.20 -25.32 14.02
C ALA A 145 20.90 -24.93 13.28
N GLU A 146 20.34 -25.86 12.50
CA GLU A 146 19.02 -25.68 11.87
C GLU A 146 17.91 -25.51 12.91
N LEU A 147 17.90 -26.32 13.97
CA LEU A 147 16.95 -26.18 15.09
C LEU A 147 17.05 -24.81 15.76
N ALA A 148 18.26 -24.29 15.99
CA ALA A 148 18.46 -22.96 16.56
C ALA A 148 17.91 -21.87 15.63
N SER A 149 18.13 -22.00 14.32
CA SER A 149 17.58 -21.09 13.30
C SER A 149 16.05 -21.11 13.27
N ILE A 150 15.44 -22.30 13.30
CA ILE A 150 13.99 -22.48 13.36
C ILE A 150 13.42 -21.87 14.64
N ASN A 151 14.04 -22.10 15.80
CA ASN A 151 13.60 -21.52 17.07
C ASN A 151 13.65 -19.99 17.05
N SER A 152 14.70 -19.40 16.46
CA SER A 152 14.80 -17.95 16.26
C SER A 152 13.67 -17.44 15.35
N ARG A 153 13.37 -18.15 14.26
CA ARG A 153 12.25 -17.85 13.36
C ARG A 153 10.90 -17.90 14.09
N ILE A 154 10.68 -18.92 14.92
CA ILE A 154 9.46 -19.09 15.72
C ILE A 154 9.31 -17.91 16.70
N ALA A 155 10.37 -17.55 17.42
CA ALA A 155 10.33 -16.40 18.33
C ALA A 155 9.96 -15.10 17.59
N SER A 156 10.56 -14.84 16.43
CA SER A 156 10.25 -13.67 15.61
C SER A 156 8.80 -13.67 15.10
N LEU A 157 8.26 -14.83 14.70
CA LEU A 157 6.87 -14.94 14.29
C LEU A 157 5.90 -14.73 15.45
N ASN A 158 6.25 -15.22 16.64
CA ASN A 158 5.43 -15.04 17.84
C ASN A 158 5.36 -13.55 18.25
N ASP A 159 6.48 -12.82 18.17
CA ASP A 159 6.50 -11.37 18.40
C ASP A 159 5.63 -10.61 17.38
N GLN A 160 5.65 -11.02 16.10
CA GLN A 160 4.79 -10.42 15.08
C GLN A 160 3.31 -10.73 15.32
N TYR A 161 2.99 -11.97 15.71
CA TYR A 161 1.64 -12.38 16.06
C TYR A 161 1.10 -11.56 17.24
N GLN A 162 1.90 -11.38 18.30
CA GLN A 162 1.49 -10.61 19.46
C GLN A 162 1.20 -9.14 19.10
N LYS A 163 2.04 -8.51 18.27
CA LYS A 163 1.78 -7.14 17.78
C LYS A 163 0.47 -7.03 17.00
N LEU A 164 0.23 -7.98 16.09
CA LEU A 164 -1.02 -8.02 15.31
C LEU A 164 -2.25 -8.26 16.19
N PHE A 165 -2.10 -9.09 17.23
CA PHE A 165 -3.15 -9.32 18.21
C PHE A 165 -3.49 -8.03 18.98
N ASP A 166 -2.49 -7.34 19.50
CA ASP A 166 -2.68 -6.08 20.25
C ASP A 166 -3.31 -4.99 19.36
N ASP A 167 -2.90 -4.89 18.10
CA ASP A 167 -3.48 -3.94 17.15
C ASP A 167 -4.93 -4.30 16.78
N SER A 168 -5.25 -5.58 16.66
CA SER A 168 -6.62 -6.05 16.46
C SER A 168 -7.53 -5.69 17.65
N GLU A 169 -7.06 -5.86 18.89
CA GLU A 169 -7.81 -5.44 20.08
C GLU A 169 -8.05 -3.93 20.11
N LYS A 170 -7.04 -3.12 19.75
CA LYS A 170 -7.21 -1.66 19.65
C LYS A 170 -8.27 -1.29 18.62
N LEU A 171 -8.24 -1.89 17.42
CA LEU A 171 -9.21 -1.63 16.37
C LEU A 171 -10.63 -2.03 16.79
N LYS A 172 -10.78 -3.17 17.47
CA LYS A 172 -12.07 -3.63 18.00
C LYS A 172 -12.63 -2.63 19.03
N ASN A 173 -11.78 -2.11 19.91
CA ASN A 173 -12.19 -1.09 20.88
C ASN A 173 -12.59 0.23 20.19
N GLN A 174 -11.88 0.64 19.14
CA GLN A 174 -12.26 1.80 18.33
C GLN A 174 -13.59 1.61 17.61
N GLU A 175 -13.85 0.42 17.07
CA GLU A 175 -15.14 0.09 16.44
C GLU A 175 -16.29 0.21 17.44
N ILE A 176 -16.12 -0.32 18.65
CA ILE A 176 -17.12 -0.22 19.74
C ILE A 176 -17.37 1.25 20.11
N GLU A 177 -16.31 2.04 20.28
CA GLU A 177 -16.40 3.46 20.63
C GLU A 177 -17.10 4.28 19.53
N LEU A 178 -16.82 3.99 18.26
CA LEU A 178 -17.49 4.62 17.12
C LEU A 178 -18.97 4.24 17.05
N LYS A 179 -19.31 2.96 17.25
CA LYS A 179 -20.71 2.51 17.33
C LYS A 179 -21.45 3.20 18.47
N ARG A 180 -20.82 3.35 19.64
CA ARG A 180 -21.37 4.09 20.78
C ARG A 180 -21.64 5.55 20.41
N LYS A 181 -20.65 6.26 19.85
CA LYS A 181 -20.80 7.65 19.39
C LYS A 181 -21.89 7.82 18.33
N LEU A 182 -21.98 6.86 17.40
CA LEU A 182 -23.02 6.85 16.38
C LEU A 182 -24.41 6.69 17.01
N SER A 183 -24.56 5.79 17.99
CA SER A 183 -25.82 5.59 18.71
C SER A 183 -26.22 6.81 19.54
N GLU A 184 -25.26 7.51 20.15
CA GLU A 184 -25.51 8.74 20.92
C GLU A 184 -25.92 9.92 20.04
N LYS A 185 -25.36 10.04 18.83
CA LYS A 185 -25.70 11.12 17.88
C LYS A 185 -26.89 10.82 16.97
N GLY A 186 -27.24 9.56 16.78
CA GLY A 186 -27.93 9.12 15.56
C GLY A 186 -29.45 9.24 15.54
N THR A 187 -30.16 9.31 16.67
CA THR A 187 -31.62 9.14 16.64
C THR A 187 -32.40 10.12 17.51
N HIS A 188 -31.86 10.57 18.62
CA HIS A 188 -32.61 11.39 19.56
C HIS A 188 -32.69 12.86 19.11
N SER A 189 -31.57 13.48 18.72
CA SER A 189 -31.56 14.91 18.38
C SER A 189 -32.34 15.22 17.10
N SER A 190 -32.18 14.42 16.04
CA SER A 190 -32.86 14.69 14.77
C SER A 190 -34.36 14.41 14.84
N SER A 191 -34.78 13.34 15.52
CA SER A 191 -36.20 13.02 15.69
C SER A 191 -36.89 14.03 16.60
N GLN A 192 -36.23 14.48 17.66
CA GLN A 192 -36.74 15.52 18.54
C GLN A 192 -36.86 16.87 17.83
N LEU A 193 -35.82 17.29 17.09
CA LEU A 193 -35.88 18.52 16.30
C LEU A 193 -36.99 18.47 15.25
N LEU A 194 -37.18 17.34 14.59
CA LEU A 194 -38.27 17.15 13.63
C LEU A 194 -39.65 17.24 14.31
N ALA A 195 -39.82 16.59 15.47
CA ALA A 195 -41.07 16.65 16.22
C ALA A 195 -41.39 18.07 16.73
N GLU A 196 -40.37 18.78 17.24
CA GLU A 196 -40.50 20.18 17.65
C GLU A 196 -40.85 21.10 16.48
N GLU A 197 -40.25 20.89 15.31
CA GLU A 197 -40.56 21.68 14.12
C GLU A 197 -41.97 21.39 13.58
N GLN A 198 -42.40 20.12 13.58
CA GLN A 198 -43.77 19.74 13.22
C GLN A 198 -44.81 20.38 14.16
N LEU A 199 -44.55 20.39 15.46
CA LEU A 199 -45.43 21.04 16.44
C LEU A 199 -45.51 22.56 16.22
N LYS A 200 -44.37 23.22 15.94
CA LYS A 200 -44.35 24.65 15.61
C LYS A 200 -45.17 24.96 14.35
N ARG A 201 -45.02 24.15 13.30
CA ARG A 201 -45.81 24.28 12.07
C ARG A 201 -47.31 24.12 12.33
N PHE A 202 -47.71 23.14 13.13
CA PHE A 202 -49.10 22.93 13.52
C PHE A 202 -49.69 24.14 14.28
N ASN A 203 -48.93 24.70 15.24
CA ASN A 203 -49.36 25.87 16.00
C ASN A 203 -49.51 27.12 15.12
N ILE A 204 -48.57 27.34 14.19
CA ILE A 204 -48.65 28.45 13.22
C ILE A 204 -49.88 28.28 12.33
N GLN A 205 -50.14 27.08 11.82
CA GLN A 205 -51.31 26.81 10.99
C GLN A 205 -52.61 27.10 11.74
N THR A 206 -52.71 26.64 12.99
CA THR A 206 -53.88 26.91 13.86
C THR A 206 -54.10 28.40 14.10
N ALA A 207 -53.02 29.17 14.29
CA ALA A 207 -53.09 30.62 14.44
C ALA A 207 -53.55 31.32 13.15
N ILE A 208 -53.04 30.88 11.98
CA ILE A 208 -53.48 31.40 10.68
C ILE A 208 -54.97 31.14 10.46
N ASP A 209 -55.43 29.92 10.75
CA ASP A 209 -56.85 29.57 10.57
C ASP A 209 -57.76 30.35 11.52
N SER A 210 -57.30 30.62 12.74
CA SER A 210 -58.02 31.48 13.70
C SER A 210 -58.12 32.92 13.22
N LEU A 211 -57.03 33.50 12.71
CA LEU A 211 -57.01 34.86 12.14
C LEU A 211 -57.89 34.97 10.90
N ARG A 212 -57.91 33.95 10.03
CA ARG A 212 -58.81 33.90 8.87
C ARG A 212 -60.27 33.89 9.32
N ALA A 213 -60.63 33.05 10.28
CA ALA A 213 -61.99 32.98 10.80
C ALA A 213 -62.43 34.31 11.47
N GLU A 214 -61.52 35.00 12.14
CA GLU A 214 -61.80 36.32 12.72
C GLU A 214 -62.02 37.40 11.64
N GLU A 215 -61.17 37.43 10.61
CA GLU A 215 -61.31 38.38 9.52
C GLU A 215 -62.59 38.12 8.70
N GLU A 216 -62.95 36.86 8.46
CA GLU A 216 -64.21 36.50 7.81
C GLU A 216 -65.44 36.98 8.60
N LYS A 217 -65.41 36.83 9.94
CA LYS A 217 -66.46 37.39 10.82
C LYS A 217 -66.51 38.91 10.74
N ARG A 218 -65.36 39.59 10.71
CA ARG A 218 -65.28 41.05 10.59
C ARG A 218 -65.84 41.54 9.26
N ILE A 219 -65.50 40.86 8.17
CA ILE A 219 -66.03 41.14 6.83
C ILE A 219 -67.55 40.95 6.81
N ALA A 220 -68.06 39.83 7.35
CA ALA A 220 -69.49 39.56 7.44
C ALA A 220 -70.24 40.64 8.25
N ALA A 221 -69.71 41.03 9.41
CA ALA A 221 -70.28 42.09 10.25
C ALA A 221 -70.31 43.44 9.50
N ARG A 222 -69.23 43.77 8.77
CA ARG A 222 -69.17 44.99 7.94
C ARG A 222 -70.22 44.96 6.84
N HIS A 223 -70.42 43.83 6.17
CA HIS A 223 -71.47 43.68 5.15
C HIS A 223 -72.87 43.86 5.73
N LEU A 224 -73.16 43.27 6.89
CA LEU A 224 -74.43 43.45 7.59
C LEU A 224 -74.67 44.92 7.91
N PHE A 225 -73.71 45.60 8.54
CA PHE A 225 -73.80 47.02 8.86
C PHE A 225 -74.02 47.90 7.62
N LEU A 226 -73.29 47.64 6.53
CA LEU A 226 -73.46 48.39 5.28
C LEU A 226 -74.84 48.16 4.67
N ASN A 227 -75.38 46.94 4.75
CA ASN A 227 -76.72 46.62 4.27
C ASN A 227 -77.80 47.32 5.11
N GLU A 228 -77.69 47.31 6.44
CA GLU A 228 -78.60 48.04 7.34
C GLU A 228 -78.57 49.55 7.06
N LYS A 229 -77.36 50.12 6.92
CA LYS A 229 -77.19 51.54 6.58
C LYS A 229 -77.78 51.88 5.22
N LYS A 230 -77.60 51.01 4.22
CA LYS A 230 -78.21 51.16 2.89
C LYS A 230 -79.74 51.13 2.97
N ALA A 231 -80.31 50.22 3.75
CA ALA A 231 -81.76 50.12 3.94
C ALA A 231 -82.32 51.40 4.60
N SER A 232 -81.70 51.88 5.67
CA SER A 232 -82.09 53.13 6.35
C SER A 232 -81.98 54.36 5.44
N LEU A 233 -80.90 54.49 4.66
CA LEU A 233 -80.75 55.59 3.70
C LEU A 233 -81.81 55.54 2.60
N ASN A 234 -82.15 54.35 2.11
CA ASN A 234 -83.23 54.18 1.12
C ASN A 234 -84.60 54.57 1.69
N GLU A 235 -84.88 54.22 2.95
CA GLU A 235 -86.10 54.62 3.65
C GLU A 235 -86.17 56.13 3.85
N ASN A 236 -85.08 56.75 4.32
CA ASN A 236 -84.97 58.20 4.44
C ASN A 236 -85.18 58.90 3.09
N LEU A 237 -84.59 58.37 2.00
CA LEU A 237 -84.77 58.90 0.66
C LEU A 237 -86.23 58.78 0.17
N LYS A 238 -86.91 57.66 0.48
CA LYS A 238 -88.34 57.49 0.21
C LYS A 238 -89.18 58.52 0.98
N ASN A 239 -88.89 58.71 2.26
CA ASN A 239 -89.57 59.70 3.11
C ASN A 239 -89.35 61.14 2.62
N MET A 240 -88.13 61.48 2.21
CA MET A 240 -87.81 62.81 1.65
C MET A 240 -88.50 63.04 0.30
N LYS A 241 -88.60 62.01 -0.55
CA LYS A 241 -89.39 62.10 -1.80
C LYS A 241 -90.88 62.32 -1.51
N ALA A 242 -91.43 61.65 -0.50
CA ALA A 242 -92.82 61.84 -0.08
C ALA A 242 -93.05 63.28 0.42
N LYS A 243 -92.19 63.77 1.33
CA LYS A 243 -92.23 65.17 1.82
C LYS A 243 -92.10 66.18 0.69
N LYS A 244 -91.20 65.96 -0.27
CA LYS A 244 -91.08 66.80 -1.47
C LYS A 244 -92.40 66.84 -2.25
N SER A 245 -93.04 65.69 -2.46
CA SER A 245 -94.34 65.64 -3.14
C SER A 245 -95.43 66.39 -2.38
N GLU A 246 -95.42 66.35 -1.05
CA GLU A 246 -96.38 67.06 -0.21
C GLU A 246 -96.17 68.58 -0.28
N ILE A 247 -94.92 69.04 -0.19
CA ILE A 247 -94.56 70.46 -0.37
C ILE A 247 -94.99 70.96 -1.75
N LEU A 248 -94.78 70.17 -2.82
CA LEU A 248 -95.23 70.54 -4.17
C LEU A 248 -96.76 70.69 -4.25
N LYS A 249 -97.53 69.84 -3.55
CA LYS A 249 -98.99 69.96 -3.49
C LYS A 249 -99.42 71.22 -2.74
N GLU A 250 -98.81 71.51 -1.59
CA GLU A 250 -99.10 72.73 -0.82
C GLU A 250 -98.72 74.00 -1.60
N MET A 251 -97.59 73.98 -2.32
CA MET A 251 -97.19 75.08 -3.19
C MET A 251 -98.21 75.32 -4.31
N GLY A 252 -98.74 74.26 -4.92
CA GLY A 252 -99.83 74.38 -5.92
C GLY A 252 -101.11 74.96 -5.32
N ARG A 253 -101.46 74.61 -4.07
CA ARG A 253 -102.58 75.25 -3.36
C ARG A 253 -102.30 76.72 -3.07
N ALA A 254 -101.10 77.05 -2.63
CA ALA A 254 -100.69 78.43 -2.38
C ALA A 254 -100.75 79.27 -3.67
N GLN A 255 -100.27 78.75 -4.80
CA GLN A 255 -100.38 79.41 -6.10
C GLN A 255 -101.84 79.65 -6.49
N HIS A 256 -102.74 78.68 -6.31
CA HIS A 256 -104.16 78.89 -6.57
C HIS A 256 -104.76 79.97 -5.65
N LEU A 257 -104.34 80.04 -4.39
CA LEU A 257 -104.76 81.11 -3.48
C LEU A 257 -104.19 82.47 -3.90
N GLU A 258 -102.94 82.55 -4.35
CA GLU A 258 -102.35 83.77 -4.92
C GLU A 258 -103.10 84.25 -6.16
N GLU A 259 -103.48 83.34 -7.06
CA GLU A 259 -104.32 83.65 -8.22
C GLU A 259 -105.72 84.14 -7.82
N GLU A 260 -106.34 83.54 -6.80
CA GLU A 260 -107.62 83.98 -6.25
C GLU A 260 -107.51 85.38 -5.62
N ILE A 261 -106.46 85.63 -4.84
CA ILE A 261 -106.17 86.96 -4.26
C ILE A 261 -105.98 87.98 -5.39
N ALA A 262 -105.22 87.65 -6.44
CA ALA A 262 -105.03 88.54 -7.58
C ALA A 262 -106.35 88.84 -8.31
N ARG A 263 -107.22 87.83 -8.47
CA ARG A 263 -108.56 87.98 -9.05
C ARG A 263 -109.46 88.86 -8.19
N LEU A 264 -109.49 88.64 -6.88
CA LEU A 264 -110.24 89.44 -5.91
C LEU A 264 -109.73 90.88 -5.87
N ASN A 265 -108.41 91.09 -5.82
CA ASN A 265 -107.79 92.42 -5.91
C ASN A 265 -108.18 93.14 -7.20
N SER A 266 -108.23 92.44 -8.34
CA SER A 266 -108.69 93.01 -9.61
C SER A 266 -110.18 93.39 -9.59
N LEU A 267 -111.02 92.62 -8.91
CA LEU A 267 -112.44 92.93 -8.67
C LEU A 267 -112.59 94.17 -7.77
N ILE A 268 -111.83 94.22 -6.67
CA ILE A 268 -111.78 95.37 -5.76
C ILE A 268 -111.36 96.63 -6.54
N LEU A 269 -110.25 96.59 -7.27
CA LEU A 269 -109.78 97.70 -8.12
C LEU A 269 -110.80 98.14 -9.17
N ARG A 270 -111.60 97.22 -9.73
CA ARG A 270 -112.70 97.56 -10.65
C ARG A 270 -113.84 98.27 -9.93
N GLU A 271 -114.20 97.84 -8.73
CA GLU A 271 -115.21 98.52 -7.91
C GLU A 271 -114.71 99.89 -7.42
N GLU A 272 -113.44 100.00 -7.00
CA GLU A 272 -112.78 101.27 -6.67
C GLU A 272 -112.77 102.22 -7.88
N LYS A 273 -112.46 101.72 -9.10
CA LYS A 273 -112.59 102.53 -10.33
C LYS A 273 -114.02 102.96 -10.65
N LYS A 274 -115.04 102.18 -10.29
CA LYS A 274 -116.45 102.60 -10.44
C LYS A 274 -116.83 103.66 -9.42
N ILE A 275 -116.20 103.65 -8.24
CA ILE A 275 -116.32 104.69 -7.21
C ILE A 275 -115.61 105.97 -7.69
N ASP A 276 -114.39 105.86 -8.21
CA ASP A 276 -113.61 107.00 -8.71
C ASP A 276 -114.16 107.61 -10.01
N GLN A 277 -114.88 106.87 -10.85
CA GLN A 277 -115.56 107.43 -12.02
C GLN A 277 -116.78 108.32 -11.68
N LYS A 278 -117.16 108.44 -10.40
CA LYS A 278 -118.15 109.42 -9.93
C LYS A 278 -117.55 110.75 -9.42
N THR A 279 -116.24 110.94 -9.48
CA THR A 279 -115.58 112.18 -9.06
C THR A 279 -114.49 112.60 -10.05
N GLU A 280 -114.66 113.81 -10.59
CA GLU A 280 -113.96 114.38 -11.75
C GLU A 280 -112.42 114.48 -11.67
N LYS A 281 -111.81 114.35 -12.88
CA LYS A 281 -110.78 115.20 -13.51
C LYS A 281 -109.63 115.76 -12.64
N GLN A 282 -108.38 115.34 -12.92
CA GLN A 282 -107.32 116.17 -13.53
C GLN A 282 -105.94 115.46 -13.62
N LYS A 283 -105.46 115.33 -14.86
CA LYS A 283 -104.08 115.36 -15.43
C LYS A 283 -102.81 115.00 -14.59
N VAL A 284 -102.31 113.80 -14.89
CA VAL A 284 -100.95 113.30 -15.34
C VAL A 284 -100.06 114.35 -16.10
N PRO A 285 -98.73 114.19 -16.42
CA PRO A 285 -97.67 113.13 -16.24
C PRO A 285 -96.34 113.65 -15.60
N SER A 286 -95.20 112.94 -15.41
CA SER A 286 -94.44 111.90 -16.17
C SER A 286 -93.36 111.27 -15.25
N LEU A 287 -93.09 109.95 -15.27
CA LEU A 287 -92.03 109.22 -16.07
C LEU A 287 -90.59 109.71 -15.78
N ASP A 288 -89.53 108.92 -15.56
CA ASP A 288 -89.29 107.50 -15.91
C ASP A 288 -88.00 106.94 -15.20
N THR A 289 -87.95 105.61 -15.07
CA THR A 289 -86.85 104.60 -15.14
C THR A 289 -85.37 105.06 -15.32
N SER A 290 -84.26 104.37 -14.98
CA SER A 290 -83.88 103.01 -14.52
C SER A 290 -82.33 102.90 -14.53
N PHE A 291 -81.78 101.73 -14.14
CA PHE A 291 -80.46 101.13 -14.50
C PHE A 291 -79.18 101.55 -13.74
N ASP A 292 -78.57 100.57 -13.06
CA ASP A 292 -77.11 100.46 -12.85
C ASP A 292 -76.70 98.97 -12.99
N ILE A 293 -75.86 98.69 -13.99
CA ILE A 293 -75.19 97.41 -14.25
C ILE A 293 -73.68 97.68 -14.30
N HIS A 294 -72.91 96.81 -13.62
CA HIS A 294 -71.48 96.44 -13.72
C HIS A 294 -70.53 97.32 -14.58
N SER A 295 -69.30 97.62 -14.16
CA SER A 295 -68.19 96.65 -14.03
C SER A 295 -66.87 97.42 -13.79
N GLU A 296 -65.84 96.70 -13.37
CA GLU A 296 -64.39 97.02 -13.35
C GLU A 296 -63.79 97.49 -12.01
N ASN A 297 -63.41 96.49 -11.19
CA ASN A 297 -62.08 96.45 -10.60
C ASN A 297 -61.50 95.05 -10.86
N GLN A 298 -60.48 95.00 -11.71
CA GLN A 298 -59.57 93.86 -11.83
C GLN A 298 -58.70 93.86 -10.57
N ASP A 299 -58.93 92.90 -9.69
CA ASP A 299 -57.91 92.44 -8.76
C ASP A 299 -57.61 90.97 -9.03
N SER A 300 -56.31 90.72 -9.17
CA SER A 300 -55.60 89.46 -9.33
C SER A 300 -56.34 88.24 -8.79
N GLN A 301 -56.94 87.45 -9.69
CA GLN A 301 -57.42 86.12 -9.33
C GLN A 301 -56.22 85.20 -9.10
N VAL A 302 -55.92 84.96 -7.82
CA VAL A 302 -55.31 83.70 -7.39
C VAL A 302 -56.30 82.60 -7.79
N ARG A 303 -55.94 81.76 -8.77
CA ARG A 303 -56.75 80.57 -9.12
C ARG A 303 -56.93 79.73 -7.85
N PRO A 304 -58.16 79.32 -7.50
CA PRO A 304 -58.36 78.40 -6.39
C PRO A 304 -57.75 77.04 -6.75
N PHE A 305 -56.83 76.54 -5.92
CA PHE A 305 -56.21 75.23 -6.08
C PHE A 305 -57.27 74.13 -6.25
N ASN A 306 -57.24 73.41 -7.37
CA ASN A 306 -58.15 72.29 -7.60
C ASN A 306 -57.64 71.04 -6.87
N LYS A 307 -57.97 70.93 -5.59
CA LYS A 307 -57.51 69.85 -4.69
C LYS A 307 -57.80 68.45 -5.23
N ASP A 308 -58.92 68.26 -5.94
CA ASP A 308 -59.30 66.98 -6.55
C ASP A 308 -58.46 66.64 -7.78
N ARG A 309 -58.03 67.66 -8.54
CA ARG A 309 -57.13 67.46 -9.68
C ARG A 309 -55.70 67.20 -9.22
N ILE A 310 -55.23 67.95 -8.22
CA ILE A 310 -53.93 67.76 -7.57
C ILE A 310 -53.83 66.35 -6.97
N GLY A 311 -54.84 65.91 -6.22
CA GLY A 311 -54.86 64.57 -5.63
C GLY A 311 -54.79 63.43 -6.66
N ARG A 312 -55.47 63.61 -7.81
CA ARG A 312 -55.40 62.64 -8.92
C ARG A 312 -54.03 62.63 -9.59
N LEU A 313 -53.42 63.78 -9.83
CA LEU A 313 -52.08 63.89 -10.42
C LEU A 313 -51.01 63.29 -9.49
N ILE A 314 -51.11 63.50 -8.17
CA ILE A 314 -50.23 62.88 -7.18
C ILE A 314 -50.41 61.35 -7.20
N MET A 315 -51.66 60.85 -7.18
CA MET A 315 -51.92 59.41 -7.25
C MET A 315 -51.32 58.77 -8.51
N LEU A 316 -51.46 59.43 -9.67
CA LEU A 316 -50.87 58.95 -10.93
C LEU A 316 -49.34 58.87 -10.86
N LEU A 317 -48.67 59.81 -10.18
CA LEU A 317 -47.23 59.71 -9.98
C LEU A 317 -46.87 58.50 -9.09
N PHE A 318 -47.63 58.24 -8.02
CA PHE A 318 -47.37 57.08 -7.15
C PHE A 318 -47.66 55.73 -7.82
N THR A 319 -48.63 55.64 -8.74
CA THR A 319 -49.01 54.38 -9.39
C THR A 319 -48.22 54.12 -10.67
N ASP A 320 -48.00 55.13 -11.50
CA ASP A 320 -47.50 54.97 -12.87
C ASP A 320 -46.02 55.36 -13.00
N GLY A 321 -45.41 55.85 -11.92
CA GLY A 321 -44.01 56.26 -11.88
C GLY A 321 -43.78 57.70 -12.34
N LEU A 322 -42.51 58.11 -12.40
CA LEU A 322 -42.13 59.48 -12.75
C LEU A 322 -42.46 59.78 -14.22
N ASN A 323 -43.53 60.55 -14.46
CA ASN A 323 -43.94 60.99 -15.79
C ASN A 323 -43.84 62.52 -15.89
N ARG A 324 -42.98 63.01 -16.80
CA ARG A 324 -42.70 64.44 -16.98
C ARG A 324 -43.96 65.26 -17.25
N THR A 325 -44.87 64.76 -18.09
CA THR A 325 -46.12 65.47 -18.41
C THR A 325 -47.05 65.56 -17.20
N VAL A 326 -47.05 64.56 -16.32
CA VAL A 326 -47.84 64.59 -15.08
C VAL A 326 -47.22 65.58 -14.08
N VAL A 327 -45.89 65.64 -14.01
CA VAL A 327 -45.16 66.62 -13.18
C VAL A 327 -45.38 68.05 -13.68
N ASP A 328 -45.33 68.30 -14.99
CA ASP A 328 -45.56 69.64 -15.56
C ASP A 328 -46.99 70.13 -15.29
N ASN A 329 -47.99 69.26 -15.43
CA ASN A 329 -49.39 69.58 -15.10
C ASN A 329 -49.59 69.83 -13.60
N LEU A 330 -48.87 69.10 -12.75
CA LEU A 330 -48.93 69.28 -11.30
C LEU A 330 -48.21 70.57 -10.86
N ALA A 331 -47.09 70.91 -11.51
CA ALA A 331 -46.38 72.16 -11.34
C ALA A 331 -47.24 73.36 -11.76
N GLU A 332 -48.01 73.25 -12.84
CA GLU A 332 -48.96 74.30 -13.25
C GLU A 332 -50.06 74.51 -12.19
N GLU A 333 -50.65 73.43 -11.68
CA GLU A 333 -51.70 73.48 -10.65
C GLU A 333 -51.17 73.98 -9.29
N LEU A 334 -49.90 73.73 -8.97
CA LEU A 334 -49.24 74.18 -7.75
C LEU A 334 -48.46 75.49 -7.93
N CYS A 335 -48.51 76.09 -9.12
CA CYS A 335 -47.81 77.31 -9.51
C CYS A 335 -46.29 77.27 -9.26
N TRP A 336 -45.65 76.13 -9.50
CA TRP A 336 -44.18 76.03 -9.42
C TRP A 336 -43.53 76.81 -10.56
N SER A 337 -42.41 77.46 -10.25
CA SER A 337 -41.58 78.07 -11.29
C SER A 337 -40.92 76.99 -12.15
N LYS A 338 -40.55 77.34 -13.39
CA LYS A 338 -39.88 76.40 -14.30
C LYS A 338 -38.60 75.82 -13.70
N GLN A 339 -37.84 76.64 -12.95
CA GLN A 339 -36.64 76.21 -12.24
C GLN A 339 -36.97 75.15 -11.17
N GLN A 340 -38.03 75.37 -10.38
CA GLN A 340 -38.49 74.42 -9.36
C GLN A 340 -38.91 73.07 -9.96
N THR A 341 -39.60 73.09 -11.10
CA THR A 341 -40.00 71.88 -11.84
C THR A 341 -38.79 71.12 -12.39
N ASP A 342 -37.83 71.83 -12.99
CA ASP A 342 -36.61 71.23 -13.54
C ASP A 342 -35.72 70.64 -12.43
N ASP A 343 -35.61 71.32 -11.28
CA ASP A 343 -34.86 70.83 -10.11
C ASP A 343 -35.49 69.56 -9.50
N PHE A 344 -36.82 69.49 -9.44
CA PHE A 344 -37.55 68.30 -9.00
C PHE A 344 -37.29 67.11 -9.94
N LEU A 345 -37.37 67.32 -11.25
CA LEU A 345 -37.11 66.28 -12.25
C LEU A 345 -35.64 65.83 -12.25
N ALA A 346 -34.69 66.73 -12.04
CA ALA A 346 -33.27 66.39 -11.95
C ALA A 346 -32.97 65.50 -10.72
N LEU A 347 -33.57 65.82 -9.57
CA LEU A 347 -33.50 65.00 -8.36
C LEU A 347 -34.12 63.62 -8.53
N ALA A 348 -35.26 63.56 -9.22
CA ALA A 348 -35.98 62.32 -9.45
C ALA A 348 -35.26 61.40 -10.46
N ASN A 349 -34.56 61.96 -11.46
CA ASN A 349 -33.78 61.20 -12.44
C ASN A 349 -32.38 60.78 -11.94
N GLY A 350 -31.82 61.49 -10.95
CA GLY A 350 -30.48 61.21 -10.41
C GLY A 350 -30.39 60.04 -9.41
N ARG A 351 -31.52 59.47 -8.98
CA ARG A 351 -31.57 58.27 -8.11
C ARG A 351 -32.04 57.06 -8.91
N SER A 352 -31.11 56.33 -9.52
CA SER A 352 -31.47 55.14 -10.33
C SER A 352 -31.81 53.90 -9.50
N GLU A 353 -31.65 53.91 -8.17
CA GLU A 353 -31.95 52.72 -7.36
C GLU A 353 -32.57 53.12 -6.00
N SER A 354 -33.81 52.66 -5.76
CA SER A 354 -34.47 52.44 -4.45
C SER A 354 -35.18 53.59 -3.70
N GLY A 355 -35.53 54.71 -4.35
CA GLY A 355 -36.39 55.74 -3.73
C GLY A 355 -37.85 55.67 -4.21
N SER A 356 -38.84 55.62 -3.30
CA SER A 356 -40.25 55.86 -3.66
C SER A 356 -40.47 57.34 -4.03
N ILE A 357 -41.43 57.63 -4.91
CA ILE A 357 -41.77 59.01 -5.32
C ILE A 357 -42.13 59.91 -4.13
N GLY A 358 -42.70 59.36 -3.06
CA GLY A 358 -42.94 60.08 -1.82
C GLY A 358 -41.65 60.53 -1.12
N ALA A 359 -40.60 59.71 -1.14
CA ALA A 359 -39.30 60.10 -0.57
C ALA A 359 -38.62 61.19 -1.40
N MET A 360 -38.76 61.17 -2.72
CA MET A 360 -38.26 62.23 -3.62
C MET A 360 -38.96 63.57 -3.34
N TRP A 361 -40.26 63.53 -3.07
CA TRP A 361 -41.07 64.71 -2.75
C TRP A 361 -40.63 65.41 -1.46
N VAL A 362 -40.39 64.62 -0.41
CA VAL A 362 -39.93 65.12 0.90
C VAL A 362 -38.52 65.70 0.79
N ASP A 363 -37.62 65.03 0.08
CA ASP A 363 -36.24 65.51 -0.09
C ASP A 363 -36.15 66.81 -0.91
N TRP A 364 -36.98 66.97 -1.95
CA TRP A 364 -37.05 68.21 -2.71
C TRP A 364 -37.63 69.37 -1.90
N LEU A 365 -38.70 69.13 -1.12
CA LEU A 365 -39.24 70.13 -0.20
C LEU A 365 -38.21 70.54 0.86
N ASN A 366 -37.45 69.58 1.40
CA ASN A 366 -36.40 69.88 2.37
C ASN A 366 -35.28 70.75 1.78
N LYS A 367 -34.93 70.55 0.50
CA LYS A 367 -33.95 71.42 -0.19
C LYS A 367 -34.47 72.84 -0.41
N LEU A 368 -35.74 72.98 -0.81
CA LEU A 368 -36.39 74.28 -1.01
C LEU A 368 -36.58 75.11 0.27
N VAL A 369 -36.55 74.46 1.43
CA VAL A 369 -36.67 75.12 2.75
C VAL A 369 -35.30 75.39 3.37
N ALA A 370 -34.24 74.72 2.89
CA ALA A 370 -32.88 74.86 3.41
C ALA A 370 -32.05 75.94 2.69
N ASP A 371 -32.43 76.31 1.46
CA ASP A 371 -31.98 77.51 0.74
C ASP A 371 -32.95 78.68 0.99
#